data_AF-A0A0R2BTN1-F1
#
_entry.id   AF-A0A0R2BTN1-F1
#
_cell.length_a   1.000
_cell.length_b   1.000
_cell.length_c   1.000
_cell.angle_alpha   90.00
_cell.angle_beta   90.00
_cell.angle_gamma   90.00
#
_symmetry.space_group_name_H-M   'P 1'
#
loop_
_entity.id
_entity.type
_entity.pdbx_description
1 polymer ?
#
loop_
_entity_poly.entity_id
_entity_poly.type
_entity_poly.pdbx_seq_one_letter_code
_entity_poly.pdbx_strand_id
1 'polypeptide(L)'
;MSKKKIFSKVTKTVLDAVAPDFVDSATKIVGDQLEKRKDYVHIPDVTLISVEEAEKILSQYGFNFSKVLVTPDIKYANKRSFTVIDLSPKVGWAVDPKTYVKIFYANDEIIEKSKSLKLKADQEKKFAKQKHQETLNKLTNETIEQTTKLAKKFNFHKSKNNGPTK
;
A
#
# COMPACT_ATOMS: atom_id res chain seq x y z
N MET A 1 -1.42 52.97 7.47
CA MET A 1 -0.60 52.71 8.69
C MET A 1 -1.56 52.28 9.79
N SER A 2 -1.36 51.31 10.68
CA SER A 2 -0.24 50.47 11.10
C SER A 2 -0.87 49.26 11.81
N LYS A 3 -0.38 48.03 11.59
CA LYS A 3 -0.64 46.88 12.45
C LYS A 3 0.69 46.19 12.71
N LYS A 4 1.27 46.39 13.90
CA LYS A 4 2.46 45.67 14.37
C LYS A 4 2.33 45.30 15.84
N LYS A 5 2.49 43.99 16.06
CA LYS A 5 3.21 43.30 17.15
C LYS A 5 2.57 43.23 18.54
N ILE A 6 2.01 42.06 18.86
CA ILE A 6 1.87 41.56 20.22
C ILE A 6 2.11 40.04 20.23
N PHE A 7 3.36 39.58 20.10
CA PHE A 7 3.74 38.17 20.35
C PHE A 7 5.21 38.06 20.79
N SER A 8 5.59 38.71 21.90
CA SER A 8 6.99 38.70 22.36
C SER A 8 7.24 38.33 23.84
N LYS A 9 6.27 37.77 24.58
CA LYS A 9 6.45 37.53 26.03
C LYS A 9 5.87 36.24 26.61
N VAL A 10 6.01 35.08 25.95
CA VAL A 10 5.55 33.79 26.54
C VAL A 10 6.67 32.74 26.67
N THR A 11 7.92 33.08 26.36
CA THR A 11 8.96 32.05 26.13
C THR A 11 9.88 31.71 27.31
N LYS A 12 9.64 32.15 28.56
CA LYS A 12 10.68 32.01 29.61
C LYS A 12 10.30 31.50 31.00
N THR A 13 9.05 31.18 31.32
CA THR A 13 8.63 30.96 32.72
C THR A 13 8.13 29.57 33.08
N VAL A 14 8.22 28.57 32.19
CA VAL A 14 7.74 27.20 32.51
C VAL A 14 8.88 26.23 32.85
N LEU A 15 10.15 26.63 32.70
CA LEU A 15 11.29 25.76 33.00
C LEU A 15 11.54 25.58 34.52
N ASP A 16 11.19 26.57 35.34
CA ASP A 16 11.57 26.62 36.77
C ASP A 16 10.61 25.88 37.73
N ALA A 17 9.49 25.35 37.23
CA ALA A 17 8.46 24.69 38.06
C ALA A 17 8.56 23.15 38.06
N VAL A 18 9.58 22.59 37.40
CA VAL A 18 9.77 21.14 37.32
C VAL A 18 10.76 20.71 38.41
N ALA A 19 10.34 19.80 39.30
CA ALA A 19 11.19 19.30 40.36
C ALA A 19 12.47 18.65 39.78
N PRO A 20 13.66 18.88 40.37
CA PRO A 20 14.92 18.34 39.87
C PRO A 20 14.92 16.81 39.75
N ASP A 21 14.23 16.10 40.65
CA ASP A 21 14.10 14.63 40.60
C ASP A 21 13.44 14.11 39.32
N PHE A 22 12.51 14.87 38.72
CA PHE A 22 11.88 14.52 37.45
C PHE A 22 12.83 14.74 36.27
N VAL A 23 13.62 15.83 36.31
CA VAL A 23 14.64 16.13 35.30
C VAL A 23 15.76 15.07 35.34
N ASP A 24 16.18 14.66 36.54
CA ASP A 24 17.19 13.63 36.76
C ASP A 24 16.70 12.24 36.34
N SER A 25 15.43 11.92 36.61
CA SER A 25 14.83 10.66 36.14
C SER A 25 14.70 10.64 34.62
N ALA A 26 14.28 11.75 34.01
CA ALA A 26 14.18 11.87 32.55
C ALA A 26 15.55 11.76 31.88
N THR A 27 16.59 12.40 32.42
CA THR A 27 17.95 12.31 31.89
C THR A 27 18.55 10.92 32.08
N LYS A 28 18.31 10.24 33.21
CA LYS A 28 18.70 8.83 33.39
C LYS A 28 18.03 7.89 32.40
N ILE A 29 16.72 8.02 32.17
CA ILE A 29 15.98 7.19 31.20
C ILE A 29 16.50 7.41 29.77
N VAL A 30 16.81 8.65 29.39
CA VAL A 30 17.39 8.98 28.09
C VAL A 30 18.83 8.45 27.99
N GLY A 31 19.63 8.63 29.04
CA GLY A 31 21.00 8.14 29.14
C GLY A 31 21.08 6.61 29.02
N ASP A 32 20.29 5.89 29.79
CA ASP A 32 20.24 4.41 29.79
C ASP A 32 19.81 3.85 28.43
N GLN A 33 18.89 4.53 27.73
CA GLN A 33 18.52 4.14 26.37
C GLN A 33 19.58 4.50 25.33
N LEU A 34 20.30 5.60 25.51
CA LEU A 34 21.37 6.01 24.63
C LEU A 34 22.57 5.06 24.77
N GLU A 35 22.96 4.70 25.99
CA GLU A 35 24.03 3.74 26.26
C GLU A 35 23.74 2.36 25.68
N LYS A 36 22.51 1.86 25.83
CA LYS A 36 22.09 0.58 25.24
C LYS A 36 22.16 0.54 23.71
N ARG A 37 22.14 1.69 23.03
CA ARG A 37 22.14 1.79 21.56
C ARG A 37 23.48 2.25 20.96
N LYS A 38 24.50 2.51 21.78
CA LYS A 38 25.83 2.96 21.28
C LYS A 38 26.44 1.96 20.29
N ASP A 39 26.17 0.68 20.48
CA ASP A 39 26.74 -0.40 19.66
C ASP A 39 25.78 -0.95 18.60
N TYR A 40 24.64 -0.27 18.35
CA TYR A 40 23.68 -0.74 17.35
C TYR A 40 24.24 -0.54 15.94
N VAL A 41 24.03 -1.53 15.09
CA VAL A 41 24.46 -1.54 13.70
C VAL A 41 23.23 -1.44 12.81
N HIS A 42 23.36 -0.68 11.72
CA HIS A 42 22.30 -0.58 10.73
C HIS A 42 22.27 -1.81 9.83
N ILE A 43 21.07 -2.33 9.58
CA ILE A 43 20.88 -3.42 8.61
C ILE A 43 21.14 -2.87 7.20
N PRO A 44 22.09 -3.44 6.44
CA PRO A 44 22.38 -3.00 5.07
C PRO A 44 21.21 -3.29 4.12
N ASP A 45 21.09 -2.49 3.06
CA ASP A 45 20.10 -2.76 2.02
C ASP A 45 20.59 -3.88 1.12
N VAL A 46 19.95 -5.04 1.28
CA VAL A 46 20.15 -6.21 0.43
C VAL A 46 18.85 -6.60 -0.28
N THR A 47 17.93 -5.65 -0.46
CA THR A 47 16.72 -5.88 -1.26
C THR A 47 17.07 -5.87 -2.76
N LEU A 48 16.28 -6.60 -3.57
CA LEU A 48 16.42 -6.65 -5.03
C LEU A 48 17.71 -7.30 -5.58
N ILE A 49 18.60 -7.79 -4.71
CA ILE A 49 19.77 -8.60 -5.10
C ILE A 49 19.51 -10.09 -4.90
N SER A 50 20.41 -10.94 -5.38
CA SER A 50 20.28 -12.39 -5.21
C SER A 50 20.37 -12.76 -3.73
N VAL A 51 19.66 -13.82 -3.34
CA VAL A 51 19.71 -14.31 -1.96
C VAL A 51 21.15 -14.68 -1.57
N GLU A 52 21.91 -15.31 -2.46
CA GLU A 52 23.32 -15.69 -2.20
C GLU A 52 24.23 -14.48 -1.94
N GLU A 53 24.04 -13.38 -2.66
CA GLU A 53 24.80 -12.15 -2.45
C GLU A 53 24.39 -11.45 -1.15
N ALA A 54 23.09 -11.43 -0.85
CA ALA A 54 22.58 -10.92 0.41
C ALA A 54 23.14 -11.67 1.63
N GLU A 55 23.27 -12.99 1.55
CA GLU A 55 23.88 -13.81 2.61
C GLU A 55 25.33 -13.38 2.89
N LYS A 56 26.11 -13.13 1.85
CA LYS A 56 27.51 -12.69 1.98
C LYS A 56 27.59 -11.33 2.66
N ILE A 57 26.76 -10.38 2.22
CA ILE A 57 26.75 -9.01 2.77
C ILE A 57 26.30 -9.06 4.25
N LEU A 58 25.21 -9.76 4.57
CA LEU A 58 24.75 -9.84 5.96
C LEU A 58 25.75 -10.53 6.88
N SER A 59 26.44 -11.56 6.39
CA SER A 59 27.55 -12.21 7.12
C SER A 59 28.71 -11.26 7.38
N GLN A 60 29.09 -10.43 6.40
CA GLN A 60 30.16 -9.43 6.54
C GLN A 60 29.83 -8.38 7.61
N TYR A 61 28.55 -8.07 7.79
CA TYR A 61 28.06 -7.18 8.84
C TYR A 61 27.88 -7.88 10.20
N GLY A 62 28.17 -9.19 10.29
CA GLY A 62 28.09 -9.97 11.53
C GLY A 62 26.68 -10.41 11.92
N PHE A 63 25.69 -10.28 11.04
CA PHE A 63 24.32 -10.69 11.32
C PHE A 63 24.13 -12.21 11.15
N ASN A 64 23.34 -12.80 12.05
CA ASN A 64 22.78 -14.13 11.86
C ASN A 64 21.49 -14.03 11.03
N PHE A 65 21.25 -14.95 10.10
CA PHE A 65 20.07 -14.88 9.24
C PHE A 65 19.46 -16.24 8.88
N SER A 66 18.19 -16.21 8.46
CA SER A 66 17.53 -17.32 7.76
C SER A 66 16.88 -16.86 6.47
N LYS A 67 16.72 -17.83 5.55
CA LYS A 67 15.93 -17.69 4.34
C LYS A 67 14.50 -18.14 4.59
N VAL A 68 13.52 -17.33 4.17
CA VAL A 68 12.09 -17.62 4.32
C VAL A 68 11.41 -17.47 2.96
N LEU A 69 10.76 -18.55 2.51
CA LEU A 69 9.93 -18.51 1.31
C LEU A 69 8.64 -17.75 1.58
N VAL A 70 8.30 -16.81 0.70
CA VAL A 70 7.03 -16.10 0.76
C VAL A 70 5.89 -16.97 0.25
N THR A 71 4.66 -16.67 0.66
CA THR A 71 3.48 -17.28 0.04
C THR A 71 3.26 -16.72 -1.37
N PRO A 72 2.78 -17.52 -2.33
CA PRO A 72 2.41 -17.01 -3.66
C PRO A 72 1.37 -15.89 -3.57
N ASP A 73 1.64 -14.79 -4.26
CA ASP A 73 0.79 -13.60 -4.26
C ASP A 73 0.95 -12.86 -5.61
N ILE A 74 -0.15 -12.28 -6.09
CA ILE A 74 -0.20 -11.52 -7.35
C ILE A 74 0.90 -10.45 -7.43
N LYS A 75 1.30 -9.83 -6.32
CA LYS A 75 2.37 -8.82 -6.27
C LYS A 75 3.74 -9.36 -6.68
N TYR A 76 3.96 -10.67 -6.61
CA TYR A 76 5.22 -11.32 -6.96
C TYR A 76 5.28 -11.81 -8.42
N ALA A 77 4.18 -11.76 -9.17
CA ALA A 77 4.10 -12.28 -10.55
C ALA A 77 5.17 -11.71 -11.50
N ASN A 78 5.63 -10.48 -11.24
CA ASN A 78 6.63 -9.79 -12.05
C ASN A 78 8.02 -9.73 -11.40
N LYS A 79 8.22 -10.40 -10.26
CA LYS A 79 9.51 -10.43 -9.55
C LYS A 79 10.40 -11.52 -10.12
N ARG A 80 11.71 -11.38 -9.88
CA ARG A 80 12.71 -12.39 -10.20
C ARG A 80 12.77 -13.42 -9.08
N SER A 81 12.98 -14.68 -9.44
CA SER A 81 13.23 -15.76 -8.49
C SER A 81 14.55 -15.56 -7.76
N PHE A 82 14.68 -16.16 -6.58
CA PHE A 82 15.88 -16.15 -5.75
C PHE A 82 16.46 -14.74 -5.50
N THR A 83 15.58 -13.75 -5.51
CA THR A 83 15.88 -12.35 -5.25
C THR A 83 15.24 -11.96 -3.93
N VAL A 84 15.95 -11.21 -3.10
CA VAL A 84 15.44 -10.73 -1.82
C VAL A 84 14.28 -9.76 -2.07
N ILE A 85 13.14 -10.09 -1.46
CA ILE A 85 11.90 -9.32 -1.54
C ILE A 85 11.80 -8.36 -0.36
N ASP A 86 12.11 -8.84 0.84
CA ASP A 86 11.98 -8.07 2.07
C ASP A 86 12.88 -8.65 3.18
N LEU A 87 13.08 -7.88 4.24
CA LEU A 87 13.84 -8.26 5.42
C LEU A 87 13.03 -8.02 6.70
N SER A 88 13.27 -8.85 7.71
CA SER A 88 12.80 -8.58 9.07
C SER A 88 13.92 -8.83 10.08
N PRO A 89 14.40 -7.81 10.82
CA PRO A 89 13.94 -6.42 10.83
C PRO A 89 14.21 -5.67 9.52
N LYS A 90 13.56 -4.52 9.33
CA LYS A 90 13.60 -3.76 8.07
C LYS A 90 14.98 -3.16 7.81
N VAL A 91 15.28 -2.96 6.53
CA VAL A 91 16.46 -2.24 6.07
C VAL A 91 16.62 -0.88 6.76
N GLY A 92 17.87 -0.52 7.08
CA GLY A 92 18.21 0.75 7.71
C GLY A 92 17.86 0.84 9.19
N TRP A 93 17.18 -0.14 9.77
CA TRP A 93 16.94 -0.15 11.22
C TRP A 93 18.25 -0.38 11.96
N ALA A 94 18.47 0.43 13.00
CA ALA A 94 19.54 0.23 13.96
C ALA A 94 19.11 -0.88 14.92
N VAL A 95 19.86 -1.98 14.93
CA VAL A 95 19.57 -3.15 15.75
C VAL A 95 20.83 -3.62 16.48
N ASP A 96 20.65 -4.43 17.51
CA ASP A 96 21.78 -5.11 18.16
C ASP A 96 22.50 -5.99 17.12
N PRO A 97 23.85 -6.03 17.08
CA PRO A 97 24.60 -6.86 16.13
C PRO A 97 24.24 -8.35 16.16
N LYS A 98 23.78 -8.87 17.30
CA LYS A 98 23.35 -10.27 17.47
C LYS A 98 21.92 -10.51 16.99
N THR A 99 21.23 -9.48 16.51
CA THR A 99 19.86 -9.58 16.00
C THR A 99 19.80 -10.54 14.82
N TYR A 100 18.77 -11.38 14.83
CA TYR A 100 18.52 -12.36 13.78
C TYR A 100 17.70 -11.74 12.64
N VAL A 101 18.19 -11.82 11.41
CA VAL A 101 17.57 -11.24 10.21
C VAL A 101 16.90 -12.33 9.37
N LYS A 102 15.62 -12.17 9.07
CA LYS A 102 14.89 -13.04 8.13
C LYS A 102 14.93 -12.43 6.74
N ILE A 103 15.41 -13.20 5.77
CA ILE A 103 15.47 -12.85 4.35
C ILE A 103 14.27 -13.48 3.66
N PHE A 104 13.32 -12.67 3.22
CA PHE A 104 12.16 -13.13 2.47
C PHE A 104 12.44 -13.15 0.98
N TYR A 105 12.16 -14.28 0.33
CA TYR A 105 12.37 -14.44 -1.10
C TYR A 105 11.32 -15.37 -1.72
N ALA A 106 11.24 -15.35 -3.05
CA ALA A 106 10.43 -16.28 -3.83
C ALA A 106 11.33 -17.16 -4.69
N ASN A 107 11.04 -18.46 -4.75
CA ASN A 107 11.65 -19.37 -5.72
C ASN A 107 10.83 -19.39 -7.02
N ASP A 108 11.28 -20.15 -8.03
CA ASP A 108 10.59 -20.26 -9.31
C ASP A 108 9.12 -20.70 -9.17
N GLU A 109 8.87 -21.71 -8.34
CA GLU A 109 7.52 -22.24 -8.10
C GLU A 109 6.56 -21.18 -7.58
N ILE A 110 7.00 -20.34 -6.62
CA ILE A 110 6.21 -19.25 -6.07
C ILE A 110 5.96 -18.18 -7.13
N ILE A 111 6.96 -17.84 -7.94
CA ILE A 111 6.81 -16.85 -9.02
C ILE A 111 5.82 -17.35 -10.07
N GLU A 112 5.87 -18.62 -10.45
CA GLU A 112 4.93 -19.23 -11.39
C GLU A 112 3.50 -19.24 -10.84
N LYS A 113 3.31 -19.72 -9.60
CA LYS A 113 2.00 -19.68 -8.93
C LYS A 113 1.46 -18.25 -8.85
N SER A 114 2.31 -17.28 -8.57
CA SER A 114 1.97 -15.85 -8.52
C SER A 114 1.53 -15.31 -9.88
N LYS A 115 2.19 -15.73 -10.98
CA LYS A 115 1.76 -15.40 -12.35
C LYS A 115 0.39 -16.00 -12.66
N SER A 116 0.15 -17.26 -12.29
CA SER A 116 -1.17 -17.90 -12.49
C SER A 116 -2.27 -17.18 -11.70
N LEU A 117 -2.01 -16.76 -10.46
CA LEU A 117 -2.96 -15.98 -9.68
C LEU A 117 -3.30 -14.65 -10.35
N LYS A 118 -2.28 -13.95 -10.88
CA LYS A 118 -2.48 -12.70 -11.61
C LYS A 118 -3.34 -12.89 -12.86
N LEU A 119 -3.06 -13.92 -13.65
CA LEU A 119 -3.83 -14.24 -14.85
C LEU A 119 -5.31 -14.52 -14.52
N LYS A 120 -5.59 -15.29 -13.46
CA LYS A 120 -6.96 -15.57 -13.01
C LYS A 120 -7.68 -14.28 -12.58
N ALA A 121 -7.03 -13.45 -11.77
CA ALA A 121 -7.60 -12.17 -11.33
C ALA A 121 -7.88 -11.22 -12.51
N ASP A 122 -7.00 -11.18 -13.51
CA ASP A 122 -7.18 -10.36 -14.70
C ASP A 122 -8.33 -10.88 -15.60
N GLN A 123 -8.48 -12.20 -15.71
CA GLN A 123 -9.60 -12.83 -16.41
C GLN A 123 -10.94 -12.54 -15.71
N GLU A 124 -11.00 -12.69 -14.39
CA GLU A 124 -12.20 -12.40 -13.60
C GLU A 124 -12.62 -10.93 -13.73
N LYS A 125 -11.65 -10.00 -13.70
CA LYS A 125 -11.92 -8.57 -13.91
C LYS A 125 -12.45 -8.29 -15.32
N LYS A 126 -11.89 -8.92 -16.35
CA LYS A 126 -12.38 -8.78 -17.73
C LYS A 126 -13.81 -9.31 -17.88
N PHE A 127 -14.08 -10.48 -17.32
CA PHE A 127 -15.39 -11.10 -17.35
C PHE A 127 -16.43 -10.27 -16.59
N ALA A 128 -16.08 -9.75 -15.41
CA ALA A 128 -16.95 -8.85 -14.65
C ALA A 128 -17.28 -7.57 -15.44
N LYS A 129 -16.30 -7.00 -16.14
CA LYS A 129 -16.52 -5.83 -17.03
C LYS A 129 -17.45 -6.17 -18.20
N GLN A 130 -17.26 -7.31 -18.85
CA GLN A 130 -18.11 -7.76 -19.95
C GLN A 130 -19.55 -7.97 -19.50
N LYS A 131 -19.77 -8.71 -18.40
CA LYS A 131 -21.10 -8.89 -17.81
C LYS A 131 -21.77 -7.58 -17.45
N HIS A 132 -21.02 -6.64 -16.87
CA HIS A 132 -21.55 -5.32 -16.55
C HIS A 132 -21.99 -4.59 -17.82
N GLN A 133 -21.17 -4.59 -18.87
CA GLN A 133 -21.51 -3.96 -20.15
C GLN A 133 -22.70 -4.61 -20.84
N GLU A 134 -22.81 -5.94 -20.83
CA GLU A 134 -23.98 -6.68 -21.33
C GLU A 134 -25.25 -6.29 -20.57
N THR A 135 -25.16 -6.17 -19.25
CA THR A 135 -26.28 -5.75 -18.39
C THR A 135 -26.73 -4.33 -18.76
N LEU A 136 -25.79 -3.40 -18.97
CA LEU A 136 -26.12 -2.04 -19.40
C LEU A 136 -26.77 -2.01 -20.78
N ASN A 137 -26.22 -2.75 -21.74
CA ASN A 137 -26.76 -2.82 -23.10
C ASN A 137 -28.21 -3.37 -23.10
N LYS A 138 -28.48 -4.41 -22.29
CA LYS A 138 -29.82 -4.96 -22.12
C LYS A 138 -30.80 -3.91 -21.56
N LEU A 139 -30.42 -3.21 -20.49
CA LEU A 139 -31.23 -2.16 -19.88
C LEU A 139 -31.49 -0.99 -20.85
N THR A 140 -30.49 -0.59 -21.65
CA THR A 140 -30.67 0.46 -22.66
C THR A 140 -31.65 0.03 -23.75
N ASN A 141 -31.55 -1.21 -24.23
CA ASN A 141 -32.46 -1.72 -25.25
C ASN A 141 -33.90 -1.82 -24.73
N GLU A 142 -34.08 -2.33 -23.51
CA GLU A 142 -35.40 -2.37 -22.85
C GLU A 142 -36.01 -0.97 -22.70
N THR A 143 -35.19 0.03 -22.35
CA THR A 143 -35.63 1.43 -22.23
C THR A 143 -35.99 2.04 -23.59
N ILE A 144 -35.20 1.79 -24.64
CA ILE A 144 -35.52 2.20 -26.01
C ILE A 144 -36.84 1.58 -26.44
N GLU A 145 -37.07 0.29 -26.18
CA GLU A 145 -38.34 -0.35 -26.51
C GLU A 145 -39.54 0.28 -25.78
N GLN A 146 -39.41 0.54 -24.48
CA GLN A 146 -40.47 1.15 -23.68
C GLN A 146 -40.76 2.59 -24.13
N THR A 147 -39.74 3.40 -24.36
CA THR A 147 -39.90 4.78 -24.86
C THR A 147 -40.51 4.80 -26.27
N THR A 148 -40.14 3.87 -27.15
CA THR A 148 -40.74 3.76 -28.49
C THR A 148 -42.21 3.36 -28.41
N LYS A 149 -42.58 2.44 -27.51
CA LYS A 149 -43.99 2.05 -27.27
C LYS A 149 -44.81 3.24 -26.73
N LEU A 150 -44.24 4.02 -25.81
CA LEU A 150 -44.87 5.24 -25.29
C LEU A 150 -45.02 6.31 -26.38
N ALA A 151 -43.97 6.60 -27.14
CA ALA A 151 -44.00 7.57 -28.24
C ALA A 151 -45.05 7.21 -29.31
N LYS A 152 -45.16 5.93 -29.67
CA LYS A 152 -46.24 5.45 -30.55
C LYS A 152 -47.62 5.74 -29.93
N LYS A 153 -47.86 5.40 -28.65
CA LYS A 153 -49.13 5.69 -27.96
C LYS A 153 -49.51 7.17 -27.98
N PHE A 154 -48.54 8.08 -27.83
CA PHE A 154 -48.78 9.52 -27.90
C PHE A 154 -49.07 10.01 -29.33
N ASN A 155 -48.37 9.49 -30.35
CA ASN A 155 -48.59 9.91 -31.74
C ASN A 155 -49.91 9.39 -32.34
N PHE A 156 -50.48 8.29 -31.83
CA PHE A 156 -51.79 7.79 -32.28
C PHE A 156 -52.96 8.71 -31.92
N HIS A 157 -52.83 9.58 -30.91
CA HIS A 157 -53.90 10.52 -30.53
C HIS A 157 -53.99 11.77 -31.42
N LYS A 158 -53.00 12.04 -32.28
CA LYS A 158 -52.95 13.29 -33.08
C LYS A 158 -53.57 13.17 -34.49
N SER A 159 -53.99 11.97 -34.92
CA SER A 159 -54.45 11.70 -36.30
C SER A 159 -55.97 11.68 -36.52
N LYS A 160 -56.80 11.91 -35.50
CA LYS A 160 -58.27 11.98 -35.65
C LYS A 160 -58.79 13.42 -35.61
N ASN A 161 -58.36 14.26 -36.56
CA ASN A 161 -59.17 15.43 -36.96
C ASN A 161 -58.68 15.96 -38.30
N ASN A 162 -59.26 15.46 -39.39
CA ASN A 162 -59.30 16.13 -40.69
C ASN A 162 -60.52 15.56 -41.44
N GLY A 163 -61.71 16.09 -41.09
CA GLY A 163 -62.92 15.94 -41.91
C GLY A 163 -62.95 17.01 -43.00
N PRO A 164 -63.51 16.72 -44.18
CA PRO A 164 -63.32 17.55 -45.38
C PRO A 164 -64.08 18.87 -45.28
N THR A 165 -63.39 19.97 -45.63
CA THR A 165 -63.98 21.27 -45.91
C THR A 165 -64.91 21.17 -47.12
N LYS A 166 -66.18 21.48 -46.93
CA LYS A 166 -67.11 21.91 -47.99
C LYS A 166 -67.26 23.42 -47.94
#